data_AF-A0A5D0U840-F1
#
_entry.id   AF-A0A5D0U840-F1
#
_cell.length_a   1.000
_cell.length_b   1.000
_cell.length_c   1.000
_cell.angle_alpha   90.00
_cell.angle_beta   90.00
_cell.angle_gamma   90.00
#
_symmetry.space_group_name_H-M   'P 1'
#
loop_
_entity.id
_entity.type
_entity.pdbx_description
1 polymer ?
#
loop_
_entity_poly.entity_id
_entity_poly.type
_entity_poly.pdbx_seq_one_letter_code
_entity_poly.pdbx_strand_id
1 'polypeptide(L)'
;MAQVLSAFREAGCHGVPWFRVAGHDLTRDLPGCPDPATCAAVGGMDLGEVSLGVDGVDDDEPVELSQAVTDIGFRKPSGSAVLAAVVALASRSGPLLVFDDSVEHVFVVSPGDEPAHLATHWPW
;
A
#
# COMPACT_ATOMS: atom_id res chain seq x y z
N MET A 1 7.22 8.63 -3.67
CA MET A 1 5.83 8.98 -3.30
C MET A 1 4.88 8.87 -4.49
N ALA A 2 5.04 9.67 -5.56
CA ALA A 2 4.14 9.65 -6.73
C ALA A 2 3.83 8.25 -7.29
N GLN A 3 4.86 7.42 -7.45
CA GLN A 3 4.73 6.06 -7.98
C GLN A 3 3.91 5.14 -7.07
N VAL A 4 4.02 5.33 -5.75
CA VAL A 4 3.28 4.55 -4.75
C VAL A 4 1.80 4.89 -4.81
N LEU A 5 1.49 6.18 -4.75
CA LEU A 5 0.12 6.70 -4.83
C LEU A 5 -0.58 6.29 -6.14
N SER A 6 0.13 6.38 -7.26
CA SER A 6 -0.42 5.92 -8.54
C SER A 6 -0.59 4.41 -8.62
N ALA A 7 0.22 3.61 -7.93
CA ALA A 7 0.05 2.15 -7.89
C ALA A 7 -1.19 1.76 -7.10
N PHE A 8 -1.41 2.40 -5.94
CA PHE A 8 -2.62 2.19 -5.14
C PHE A 8 -3.88 2.57 -5.93
N ARG A 9 -3.87 3.74 -6.58
CA ARG A 9 -5.01 4.17 -7.40
C ARG A 9 -5.32 3.18 -8.53
N GLU A 10 -4.30 2.72 -9.26
CA GLU A 10 -4.48 1.78 -10.37
C GLU A 10 -4.92 0.39 -9.93
N ALA A 11 -4.48 -0.04 -8.74
CA ALA A 11 -4.98 -1.23 -8.09
C ALA A 11 -6.44 -1.07 -7.61
N GLY A 12 -7.01 0.14 -7.64
CA GLY A 12 -8.35 0.43 -7.12
C GLY A 12 -8.41 0.46 -5.60
N CYS A 13 -7.25 0.63 -4.95
CA CYS A 13 -7.16 0.68 -3.50
C CYS A 13 -7.73 1.97 -2.92
N HIS A 14 -8.27 1.85 -1.72
CA HIS A 14 -8.70 2.94 -0.86
C HIS A 14 -8.11 2.75 0.54
N GLY A 15 -8.09 3.81 1.35
CA GLY A 15 -7.53 3.76 2.69
C GLY A 15 -7.49 5.13 3.35
N VAL A 16 -6.81 5.20 4.49
CA VAL A 16 -6.62 6.42 5.27
C VAL A 16 -5.13 6.76 5.29
N PRO A 17 -4.68 7.83 4.62
CA PRO A 17 -3.27 8.22 4.65
C PRO A 17 -2.91 8.77 6.03
N TRP A 18 -1.91 8.16 6.67
CA TRP A 18 -1.24 8.62 7.89
C TRP A 18 0.07 9.34 7.55
N PHE A 19 0.00 10.24 6.57
CA PHE A 19 1.09 11.11 6.12
C PHE A 19 0.49 12.30 5.38
N ARG A 20 1.29 13.34 5.15
CA ARG A 20 0.87 14.53 4.39
C ARG A 20 1.83 14.76 3.24
N VAL A 21 1.30 15.10 2.07
CA VAL A 21 2.12 15.53 0.93
C VAL A 21 1.93 17.02 0.71
N ALA A 22 3.03 17.77 0.65
CA ALA A 22 3.01 19.22 0.49
C ALA A 22 2.25 19.62 -0.79
N GLY A 23 1.21 20.46 -0.64
CA GLY A 23 0.44 21.00 -1.76
C GLY A 23 -0.37 19.97 -2.57
N HIS A 24 -0.57 18.74 -2.07
CA HIS A 24 -1.19 17.65 -2.82
C HIS A 24 -2.39 17.05 -2.07
N ASP A 25 -3.50 16.88 -2.79
CA ASP A 25 -4.73 16.28 -2.27
C ASP A 25 -4.69 14.76 -2.45
N LEU A 26 -4.42 14.05 -1.35
CA LEU A 26 -4.30 12.59 -1.34
C LEU A 26 -5.61 11.86 -1.61
N THR A 27 -6.77 12.50 -1.45
CA THR A 27 -8.07 11.83 -1.64
C THR A 27 -8.32 11.37 -3.08
N ARG A 28 -7.54 11.90 -4.04
CA ARG A 28 -7.58 11.50 -5.46
C ARG A 28 -6.75 10.27 -5.78
N ASP A 29 -5.73 9.98 -4.98
CA ASP A 29 -4.83 8.85 -5.20
C ASP A 29 -5.11 7.69 -4.24
N LEU A 30 -5.48 8.01 -3.01
CA LEU A 30 -5.91 7.06 -2.00
C LEU A 30 -7.23 7.56 -1.41
N PRO A 31 -8.36 7.34 -2.12
CA PRO A 31 -9.66 7.73 -1.62
C PRO A 31 -9.99 6.98 -0.33
N GLY A 32 -10.83 7.56 0.52
CA GLY A 32 -11.35 6.87 1.69
C GLY A 32 -12.25 5.69 1.28
N CYS A 33 -12.29 4.65 2.13
CA CYS A 33 -13.20 3.53 1.90
C CYS A 33 -14.67 4.00 1.99
N PRO A 34 -15.54 3.62 1.03
CA PRO A 34 -16.95 4.02 1.06
C PRO A 34 -17.75 3.35 2.19
N ASP A 35 -17.34 2.15 2.62
CA ASP A 35 -17.86 1.45 3.79
C ASP A 35 -16.70 0.86 4.63
N PRO A 36 -16.06 1.69 5.48
CA PRO A 36 -14.90 1.26 6.25
C PRO A 36 -15.18 0.11 7.23
N ALA A 37 -16.45 -0.13 7.58
CA ALA A 37 -16.81 -1.14 8.58
C ALA A 37 -16.79 -2.55 8.00
N THR A 38 -17.10 -2.71 6.70
CA THR A 38 -17.28 -4.03 6.09
C THR A 38 -16.30 -4.32 4.97
N CYS A 39 -15.72 -3.30 4.33
CA CYS A 39 -14.97 -3.47 3.09
C CYS A 39 -13.80 -4.44 3.24
N ALA A 40 -12.98 -4.29 4.28
CA ALA A 40 -11.87 -5.22 4.50
C ALA A 40 -12.34 -6.66 4.77
N ALA A 41 -13.43 -6.81 5.55
CA ALA A 41 -13.97 -8.11 5.94
C ALA A 41 -14.60 -8.90 4.78
N VAL A 42 -15.05 -8.22 3.73
CA VAL A 42 -15.55 -8.85 2.50
C VAL A 42 -14.48 -9.01 1.41
N GLY A 43 -13.21 -8.75 1.73
CA GLY A 43 -12.10 -8.83 0.77
C GLY A 43 -12.04 -7.67 -0.23
N GLY A 44 -12.64 -6.52 0.11
CA GLY A 44 -12.56 -5.31 -0.69
C GLY A 44 -11.17 -4.66 -0.68
N MET A 45 -11.00 -3.60 -1.46
CA MET A 45 -9.68 -3.00 -1.75
C MET A 45 -9.21 -2.02 -0.66
N ASP A 46 -9.46 -2.36 0.61
CA ASP A 46 -9.12 -1.53 1.77
C ASP A 46 -7.70 -1.75 2.25
N LEU A 47 -6.84 -0.73 2.13
CA LEU A 47 -5.49 -0.74 2.70
C LEU A 47 -5.47 -0.32 4.18
N GLY A 48 -6.62 0.05 4.76
CA GLY A 48 -6.69 0.51 6.15
C GLY A 48 -5.94 1.83 6.34
N GLU A 49 -5.22 1.96 7.46
CA GLU A 49 -4.32 3.10 7.70
C GLU A 49 -2.98 2.86 6.98
N VAL A 50 -2.56 3.81 6.14
CA VAL A 50 -1.35 3.70 5.32
C VAL A 50 -0.30 4.70 5.77
N SER A 51 0.85 4.22 6.20
CA SER A 51 2.04 5.04 6.51
C SER A 51 3.12 4.84 5.46
N LEU A 52 3.94 5.86 5.24
CA LEU A 52 5.04 5.81 4.27
C LEU A 52 6.33 6.30 4.93
N GLY A 53 7.34 5.45 4.97
CA GLY A 53 8.68 5.82 5.39
C GLY A 53 9.36 6.63 4.28
N VAL A 54 9.95 7.76 4.65
CA VAL A 54 10.76 8.62 3.78
C VAL A 54 12.04 8.96 4.51
N ASP A 55 13.19 8.68 3.89
CA ASP A 55 14.50 8.94 4.50
C ASP A 55 14.67 10.41 4.92
N GLY A 56 15.05 10.60 6.18
CA GLY A 56 15.41 11.90 6.74
C GLY A 56 14.23 12.84 7.03
N VAL A 57 13.01 12.32 7.10
CA VAL A 57 11.81 13.08 7.44
C VAL A 57 11.16 12.48 8.69
N ASP A 58 10.81 13.34 9.65
CA ASP A 58 10.03 12.93 10.82
C ASP A 58 8.57 12.66 10.41
N ASP A 59 7.91 11.70 11.06
CA ASP A 59 6.57 11.21 10.68
C ASP A 59 5.49 12.30 10.51
N ASP A 60 5.63 13.44 11.20
CA ASP A 60 4.67 14.53 11.17
C ASP A 60 4.94 15.59 10.08
N GLU A 61 6.11 15.59 9.45
CA GLU A 61 6.44 16.60 8.44
C GLU A 61 5.81 16.29 7.08
N PRO A 62 5.21 17.29 6.39
CA PRO A 62 4.77 17.09 5.02
C PRO A 62 5.93 16.72 4.11
N VAL A 63 5.76 15.65 3.34
CA VAL A 63 6.73 15.17 2.36
C VAL A 63 6.44 15.69 0.96
N GLU A 64 7.46 15.78 0.13
CA GLU A 64 7.34 16.15 -1.28
C GLU A 64 6.94 14.95 -2.14
N LEU A 65 6.15 15.19 -3.19
CA LEU A 65 5.68 14.13 -4.10
C LEU A 65 6.83 13.41 -4.85
N SER A 66 7.98 14.07 -4.98
CA SER A 66 9.19 13.53 -5.60
C SER A 66 10.07 12.71 -4.64
N GLN A 67 9.83 12.73 -3.34
CA GLN A 67 10.66 11.99 -2.39
C GLN A 67 10.53 10.47 -2.59
N ALA A 68 11.66 9.77 -2.40
CA ALA A 68 11.71 8.33 -2.43
C ALA A 68 11.02 7.76 -1.17
N VAL A 69 10.24 6.69 -1.36
CA VAL A 69 9.61 5.95 -0.26
C VAL A 69 10.49 4.74 0.02
N THR A 70 10.86 4.53 1.27
CA THR A 70 11.72 3.42 1.72
C THR A 70 10.91 2.19 2.10
N ASP A 71 9.77 2.42 2.76
CA ASP A 71 8.89 1.39 3.27
C ASP A 71 7.45 1.89 3.35
N ILE A 72 6.53 0.94 3.46
CA ILE A 72 5.09 1.18 3.46
C ILE A 72 4.49 0.35 4.59
N GLY A 73 3.79 1.01 5.51
CA GLY A 73 3.07 0.36 6.59
C GLY A 73 1.58 0.31 6.30
N PHE A 74 0.95 -0.81 6.66
CA PHE A 74 -0.50 -1.00 6.60
C PHE A 74 -1.01 -1.43 7.96
N ARG A 75 -2.05 -0.76 8.46
CA ARG A 75 -2.73 -1.18 9.70
C ARG A 75 -4.20 -1.47 9.44
N LYS A 76 -4.57 -2.71 9.81
CA LYS A 76 -5.88 -3.32 9.54
C LYS A 76 -6.27 -3.32 8.05
N PRO A 77 -5.37 -3.70 7.12
CA PRO A 77 -5.75 -3.81 5.72
C PRO A 77 -6.59 -5.07 5.48
N SER A 78 -7.21 -5.14 4.31
CA SER A 78 -7.62 -6.40 3.70
C SER A 78 -6.43 -7.08 3.03
N GLY A 79 -6.27 -8.39 3.21
CA GLY A 79 -5.18 -9.15 2.58
C GLY A 79 -5.18 -9.03 1.05
N SER A 80 -6.37 -9.06 0.43
CA SER A 80 -6.53 -8.88 -1.03
C SER A 80 -6.07 -7.51 -1.52
N ALA A 81 -6.33 -6.45 -0.74
CA ALA A 81 -5.91 -5.09 -1.06
C ALA A 81 -4.38 -4.96 -1.02
N VAL A 82 -3.73 -5.54 0.01
CA VAL A 82 -2.26 -5.54 0.12
C VAL A 82 -1.66 -6.28 -1.06
N LEU A 83 -2.17 -7.47 -1.41
CA LEU A 83 -1.67 -8.24 -2.54
C LEU A 83 -1.74 -7.43 -3.85
N ALA A 84 -2.89 -6.82 -4.14
CA ALA A 84 -3.08 -6.01 -5.34
C ALA A 84 -2.15 -4.79 -5.37
N ALA A 85 -2.02 -4.08 -4.24
CA ALA A 85 -1.14 -2.94 -4.10
C ALA A 85 0.34 -3.32 -4.31
N VAL A 86 0.80 -4.41 -3.70
CA VAL A 86 2.19 -4.87 -3.81
C VAL A 86 2.50 -5.35 -5.23
N VAL A 87 1.61 -6.06 -5.91
CA VAL A 87 1.84 -6.46 -7.32
C VAL A 87 1.93 -5.23 -8.24
N ALA A 88 1.05 -4.23 -8.03
CA ALA A 88 1.09 -2.99 -8.79
C ALA A 88 2.38 -2.19 -8.54
N LEU A 89 2.87 -2.18 -7.28
CA LEU A 89 4.12 -1.54 -6.91
C LEU A 89 5.34 -2.28 -7.48
N ALA A 90 5.40 -3.61 -7.38
CA ALA A 90 6.55 -4.39 -7.81
C ALA A 90 6.89 -4.15 -9.28
N SER A 91 5.87 -3.96 -10.12
CA SER A 91 6.03 -3.60 -11.54
C SER A 91 6.76 -2.26 -11.78
N ARG A 92 6.88 -1.41 -10.76
CA ARG A 92 7.45 -0.05 -10.82
C ARG A 92 8.75 0.08 -10.02
N SER A 93 8.83 -0.58 -8.88
CA SER A 93 9.95 -0.49 -7.93
C SER A 93 10.91 -1.67 -8.00
N GLY A 94 10.59 -2.72 -8.76
CA GLY A 94 11.28 -4.00 -8.68
C GLY A 94 10.71 -4.88 -7.57
N PRO A 95 11.37 -6.02 -7.27
CA PRO A 95 10.89 -6.96 -6.26
C PRO A 95 10.67 -6.31 -4.89
N LEU A 96 9.61 -6.73 -4.21
CA LEU A 96 9.22 -6.25 -2.88
C LEU A 96 9.26 -7.38 -1.87
N LEU A 97 9.71 -7.06 -0.66
CA LEU A 97 9.62 -7.90 0.51
C LEU A 97 8.41 -7.45 1.33
N VAL A 98 7.49 -8.36 1.62
CA VAL A 98 6.31 -8.10 2.44
C VAL A 98 6.44 -8.90 3.72
N PHE A 99 6.35 -8.21 4.85
CA PHE A 99 6.42 -8.78 6.19
C PHE A 99 5.03 -8.78 6.81
N ASP A 100 4.71 -9.81 7.58
CA ASP A 100 3.57 -9.74 8.51
C ASP A 100 3.93 -8.91 9.74
N ASP A 101 2.95 -8.77 10.64
CA ASP A 101 3.12 -8.12 11.94
C ASP A 101 4.09 -8.88 12.87
N SER A 102 4.23 -10.19 12.67
CA SER A 102 5.17 -11.03 13.43
C SER A 102 6.62 -10.94 12.94
N VAL A 103 6.84 -10.56 11.68
CA VAL A 103 8.12 -10.57 10.96
C VAL A 103 8.74 -11.97 10.87
N GLU A 104 7.98 -13.02 11.21
CA GLU A 104 8.46 -14.41 11.11
C GLU A 104 8.43 -14.91 9.66
N HIS A 105 7.56 -14.33 8.83
CA HIS A 105 7.40 -14.69 7.44
C HIS A 105 7.65 -13.51 6.51
N VAL A 106 8.40 -13.77 5.44
CA VAL A 106 8.63 -12.83 4.36
C VAL A 106 8.04 -13.40 3.09
N PHE A 107 7.14 -12.64 2.46
CA PHE A 107 6.63 -12.94 1.15
C PHE A 107 7.34 -12.05 0.11
N VAL A 108 7.78 -12.65 -0.99
CA VAL A 108 8.45 -11.91 -2.07
C VAL A 108 7.48 -11.76 -3.23
N VAL A 109 7.27 -10.53 -3.69
CA VAL A 109 6.50 -10.24 -4.90
C VAL A 109 7.45 -9.68 -5.94
N SER A 110 7.58 -10.38 -7.07
CA SER A 110 8.43 -9.99 -8.18
C SER A 110 7.63 -9.28 -9.28
N PRO A 111 8.28 -8.42 -10.09
CA PRO A 111 7.64 -7.86 -11.27
C PRO A 111 7.15 -8.96 -12.21
N GLY A 112 5.88 -8.88 -12.62
CA GLY A 112 5.27 -9.85 -13.53
C GLY A 112 4.62 -11.07 -12.86
N ASP A 113 4.67 -11.18 -11.53
CA ASP A 113 3.91 -12.21 -10.82
C ASP A 113 2.41 -12.04 -11.06
N GLU A 114 1.71 -13.15 -11.29
CA GLU A 114 0.27 -13.15 -11.54
C GLU A 114 -0.50 -13.07 -10.21
N PRO A 115 -1.35 -12.05 -9.99
CA PRO A 115 -2.10 -11.89 -8.74
C PRO A 115 -2.90 -13.13 -8.34
N ALA A 116 -3.55 -13.79 -9.31
CA ALA A 116 -4.36 -14.97 -9.05
C ALA A 116 -3.53 -16.16 -8.56
N HIS A 117 -2.30 -16.31 -9.06
CA HIS A 117 -1.39 -17.34 -8.59
C HIS A 117 -0.87 -17.00 -7.18
N LEU A 118 -0.41 -15.76 -6.97
CA LEU A 118 0.07 -15.33 -5.66
C LEU A 118 -1.02 -15.46 -4.58
N ALA A 119 -2.28 -15.16 -4.89
CA ALA A 119 -3.40 -15.29 -3.98
C ALA A 119 -3.57 -16.71 -3.40
N THR A 120 -3.12 -17.76 -4.11
CA THR A 120 -3.19 -19.14 -3.61
C THR A 120 -2.17 -19.44 -2.51
N HIS A 121 -1.13 -18.62 -2.40
CA HIS A 121 -0.05 -18.73 -1.41
C HIS A 121 -0.03 -17.54 -0.44
N TRP A 122 -0.94 -16.58 -0.64
CA TRP A 122 -0.98 -15.35 0.12
C TRP A 122 -1.48 -15.64 1.54
N PRO A 123 -0.69 -15.35 2.58
CA PRO A 123 -0.95 -15.83 3.93
C PRO A 123 -1.97 -14.98 4.72
N TRP A 124 -2.48 -13.88 4.14
CA TRP A 124 -3.33 -12.89 4.82
C TRP A 124 -4.68 -12.66 4.14
#